data_AF-A0A553SRQ9-F1
#
_entry.id   AF-A0A553SRQ9-F1
#
_cell.length_a   1.000
_cell.length_b   1.000
_cell.length_c   1.000
_cell.angle_alpha   90.00
_cell.angle_beta   90.00
_cell.angle_gamma   90.00
#
_symmetry.space_group_name_H-M   'P 1'
#
loop_
_entity.id
_entity.type
_entity.pdbx_description
1 polymer ?
#
loop_
_entity_poly.entity_id
_entity_poly.type
_entity_poly.pdbx_seq_one_letter_code
_entity_poly.pdbx_strand_id
1 'polypeptide(L)'
;MKKVINMVNQSSKVAGVSLLELKKAEKEIGAMFPEEYKEFFLETNGAKFGDWTLFPIQTKDQSVLPIDIVKHNRENRPTNMPSDIVCIGENINGDKLCYRIRKRFMQELIFIWSDKTGLSDCKASTLTEFIDWYVPKVSNKPKTVGTFTVESGKLIVTDPCYLEDEEDLQIILSNVKNGKWTASINYNDEEVVESLLVFYGEKISSGKWHECDKPIGVDSAQAGIFDLAVFGNDDAINYEVKNINDIEIDEVGLKYYVACCDMVASDAQGGVVPSGAVSMSGYGDGMYEVKVKYNLSKEVVGVKIEFGDNEG
;
A
#
# COMPACT_ATOMS: atom_id res chain seq x y z
N MET A 1 -14.46 3.89 -7.30
CA MET A 1 -14.32 5.19 -6.59
C MET A 1 -13.48 5.16 -5.30
N LYS A 2 -13.77 4.30 -4.31
CA LYS A 2 -13.03 4.29 -3.01
C LYS A 2 -11.50 4.27 -3.14
N LYS A 3 -10.95 3.39 -4.00
CA LYS A 3 -9.51 3.30 -4.29
C LYS A 3 -8.91 4.66 -4.68
N VAL A 4 -9.54 5.36 -5.63
CA VAL A 4 -9.04 6.63 -6.17
C VAL A 4 -9.13 7.78 -5.17
N ILE A 5 -10.16 7.79 -4.32
CA ILE A 5 -10.30 8.78 -3.24
C ILE A 5 -9.16 8.65 -2.23
N ASN A 6 -8.67 7.44 -1.99
CA ASN A 6 -7.50 7.22 -1.13
C ASN A 6 -6.21 7.77 -1.77
N MET A 7 -6.13 7.80 -3.10
CA MET A 7 -4.97 8.32 -3.86
C MET A 7 -4.91 9.86 -3.91
N VAL A 8 -5.96 10.56 -3.47
CA VAL A 8 -5.97 12.03 -3.35
C VAL A 8 -5.07 12.47 -2.19
N ASN A 9 -4.25 13.49 -2.42
CA ASN A 9 -3.39 14.09 -1.42
C ASN A 9 -4.20 14.47 -0.16
N GLN A 10 -3.79 13.96 1.00
CA GLN A 10 -4.52 14.11 2.27
C GLN A 10 -4.80 15.57 2.63
N SER A 11 -3.86 16.48 2.34
CA SER A 11 -3.99 17.93 2.56
C SER A 11 -5.04 18.62 1.68
N SER A 12 -5.55 17.94 0.65
CA SER A 12 -6.59 18.44 -0.26
C SER A 12 -7.94 17.73 -0.10
N LYS A 13 -8.05 16.78 0.83
CA LYS A 13 -9.33 16.12 1.13
C LYS A 13 -10.24 17.13 1.82
N VAL A 14 -11.27 17.57 1.10
CA VAL A 14 -12.35 18.42 1.60
C VAL A 14 -13.67 17.75 1.31
N ALA A 15 -14.75 18.19 1.96
CA ALA A 15 -16.09 17.67 1.68
C ALA A 15 -16.44 17.85 0.19
N GLY A 16 -17.06 16.83 -0.38
CA GLY A 16 -17.62 16.90 -1.73
C GLY A 16 -18.78 17.88 -1.86
N VAL A 17 -19.30 17.99 -3.07
CA VAL A 17 -20.39 18.91 -3.42
C VAL A 17 -21.73 18.21 -3.47
N SER A 18 -22.81 18.98 -3.37
CA SER A 18 -24.17 18.45 -3.55
C SER A 18 -24.52 18.22 -5.04
N LEU A 19 -25.48 17.32 -5.29
CA LEU A 19 -26.07 17.13 -6.62
C LEU A 19 -26.64 18.42 -7.21
N LEU A 20 -27.13 19.35 -6.36
CA LEU A 20 -27.64 20.64 -6.81
C LEU A 20 -26.51 21.54 -7.34
N GLU A 21 -25.34 21.52 -6.69
CA GLU A 21 -24.17 22.29 -7.12
C GLU A 21 -23.57 21.73 -8.42
N LEU A 22 -23.50 20.40 -8.56
CA LEU A 22 -23.14 19.76 -9.82
C LEU A 22 -24.04 20.22 -10.97
N LYS A 23 -25.37 20.12 -10.80
CA LYS A 23 -26.34 20.54 -11.83
C LYS A 23 -26.23 22.02 -12.20
N LYS A 24 -25.89 22.88 -11.23
CA LYS A 24 -25.65 24.31 -11.51
C LYS A 24 -24.40 24.50 -12.35
N ALA A 25 -23.29 23.86 -11.98
CA ALA A 25 -22.05 23.92 -12.74
C ALA A 25 -22.24 23.39 -14.17
N GLU A 26 -22.94 22.26 -14.36
CA GLU A 26 -23.29 21.71 -15.69
C GLU A 26 -24.09 22.71 -16.53
N LYS A 27 -25.12 23.32 -15.94
CA LYS A 27 -25.94 24.34 -16.61
C LYS A 27 -25.09 25.53 -17.03
N GLU A 28 -24.13 25.91 -16.20
CA GLU A 28 -23.27 27.04 -16.46
C GLU A 28 -22.21 26.75 -17.53
N ILE A 29 -21.60 25.58 -17.49
CA ILE A 29 -20.66 25.13 -18.53
C ILE A 29 -21.38 24.85 -19.85
N GLY A 30 -22.67 24.48 -19.78
CA GLY A 30 -23.47 24.10 -20.95
C GLY A 30 -23.27 22.65 -21.38
N ALA A 31 -22.70 21.80 -20.50
CA ALA A 31 -22.47 20.39 -20.73
C ALA A 31 -22.65 19.58 -19.44
N MET A 32 -23.12 18.34 -19.58
CA MET A 32 -23.25 17.38 -18.49
C MET A 32 -21.91 16.69 -18.21
N PHE A 33 -21.61 16.51 -16.93
CA PHE A 33 -20.42 15.82 -16.48
C PHE A 33 -20.54 14.29 -16.67
N PRO A 34 -19.42 13.58 -16.87
CA PRO A 34 -19.37 12.13 -16.81
C PRO A 34 -19.86 11.60 -15.45
N GLU A 35 -20.35 10.36 -15.41
CA GLU A 35 -20.82 9.77 -14.15
C GLU A 35 -19.69 9.65 -13.13
N GLU A 36 -18.55 9.13 -13.56
CA GLU A 36 -17.34 9.00 -12.73
C GLU A 36 -16.90 10.33 -12.12
N TYR A 37 -16.95 11.42 -12.91
CA TYR A 37 -16.59 12.75 -12.43
C TYR A 37 -17.56 13.23 -11.34
N LYS A 38 -18.87 12.99 -11.51
CA LYS A 38 -19.88 13.34 -10.49
C LYS A 38 -19.66 12.54 -9.23
N GLU A 39 -19.49 11.22 -9.33
CA GLU A 39 -19.23 10.35 -8.18
C GLU A 39 -17.98 10.81 -7.41
N PHE A 40 -16.92 11.19 -8.12
CA PHE A 40 -15.72 11.74 -7.49
C PHE A 40 -16.00 13.07 -6.77
N PHE A 41 -16.74 13.98 -7.41
CA PHE A 41 -17.04 15.29 -6.83
C PHE A 41 -18.06 15.27 -5.69
N LEU A 42 -18.89 14.22 -5.59
CA LEU A 42 -19.74 13.98 -4.42
C LEU A 42 -18.90 13.65 -3.17
N GLU A 43 -17.70 13.11 -3.35
CA GLU A 43 -16.83 12.65 -2.27
C GLU A 43 -15.75 13.69 -1.91
N THR A 44 -15.26 14.46 -2.89
CA THR A 44 -14.22 15.49 -2.67
C THR A 44 -14.33 16.64 -3.68
N ASN A 45 -13.85 17.84 -3.35
CA ASN A 45 -13.96 19.01 -4.22
C ASN A 45 -12.59 19.67 -4.47
N GLY A 46 -12.14 19.69 -5.73
CA GLY A 46 -10.85 20.29 -6.09
C GLY A 46 -9.64 19.47 -5.64
N ALA A 47 -9.76 18.13 -5.71
CA ALA A 47 -8.73 17.19 -5.28
C ALA A 47 -7.37 17.45 -5.95
N LYS A 48 -6.30 17.26 -5.17
CA LYS A 48 -4.93 17.21 -5.67
C LYS A 48 -4.43 15.77 -5.72
N PHE A 49 -3.77 15.39 -6.79
CA PHE A 49 -3.19 14.05 -6.96
C PHE A 49 -1.92 14.14 -7.79
N GLY A 50 -0.81 13.59 -7.29
CA GLY A 50 0.51 13.87 -7.86
C GLY A 50 0.73 15.38 -8.05
N ASP A 51 1.07 15.77 -9.27
CA ASP A 51 1.28 17.17 -9.68
C ASP A 51 0.03 17.87 -10.23
N TRP A 52 -1.14 17.22 -10.14
CA TRP A 52 -2.40 17.75 -10.68
C TRP A 52 -3.33 18.27 -9.59
N THR A 53 -4.08 19.31 -9.93
CA THR A 53 -5.18 19.86 -9.13
C THR A 53 -6.42 19.96 -9.99
N LEU A 54 -7.52 19.33 -9.58
CA LEU A 54 -8.81 19.54 -10.24
C LEU A 54 -9.39 20.91 -9.88
N PHE A 55 -10.06 21.53 -10.84
CA PHE A 55 -10.76 22.78 -10.57
C PHE A 55 -11.98 22.49 -9.69
N PRO A 56 -12.09 23.15 -8.53
CA PRO A 56 -13.21 22.96 -7.64
C PRO A 56 -14.51 23.47 -8.26
N ILE A 57 -15.63 23.07 -7.67
CA ILE A 57 -16.95 23.63 -7.91
C ILE A 57 -17.28 24.61 -6.78
N GLN A 58 -17.78 25.80 -7.13
CA GLN A 58 -18.22 26.80 -6.16
C GLN A 58 -19.44 26.29 -5.38
N THR A 59 -19.29 26.15 -4.05
CA THR A 59 -20.40 25.86 -3.14
C THR A 59 -20.99 27.14 -2.56
N LYS A 60 -22.20 27.05 -2.01
CA LYS A 60 -22.89 28.22 -1.42
C LYS A 60 -22.28 28.67 -0.10
N ASP A 61 -21.73 27.74 0.66
CA ASP A 61 -21.33 27.95 2.05
C ASP A 61 -19.86 28.38 2.20
N GLN A 62 -19.15 28.54 1.07
CA GLN A 62 -17.75 28.96 1.04
C GLN A 62 -17.60 30.35 0.40
N SER A 63 -16.49 31.02 0.73
CA SER A 63 -16.11 32.26 0.06
C SER A 63 -15.91 32.05 -1.44
N VAL A 64 -16.04 33.12 -2.20
CA VAL A 64 -15.86 33.07 -3.66
C VAL A 64 -14.47 32.58 -3.98
N LEU A 65 -14.37 31.47 -4.71
CA LEU A 65 -13.11 30.86 -5.08
C LEU A 65 -12.39 31.72 -6.14
N PRO A 66 -11.06 31.92 -6.04
CA PRO A 66 -10.31 32.65 -7.04
C PRO A 66 -10.32 31.94 -8.40
N ILE A 67 -10.41 30.61 -8.39
CA ILE A 67 -10.54 29.77 -9.57
C ILE A 67 -11.49 28.60 -9.26
N ASP A 68 -12.38 28.32 -10.21
CA ASP A 68 -13.27 27.16 -10.21
C ASP A 68 -13.49 26.71 -11.66
N ILE A 69 -14.10 25.53 -11.86
CA ILE A 69 -14.30 24.96 -13.19
C ILE A 69 -15.11 25.89 -14.12
N VAL A 70 -16.09 26.61 -13.59
CA VAL A 70 -16.94 27.51 -14.38
C VAL A 70 -16.16 28.76 -14.79
N LYS A 71 -15.53 29.44 -13.83
CA LYS A 71 -14.72 30.64 -14.07
C LYS A 71 -13.57 30.36 -15.01
N HIS A 72 -12.88 29.23 -14.82
CA HIS A 72 -11.78 28.88 -15.72
C HIS A 72 -12.27 28.73 -17.17
N ASN A 73 -13.38 28.04 -17.40
CA ASN A 73 -13.86 27.79 -18.76
C ASN A 73 -14.61 28.96 -19.41
N ARG A 74 -15.12 29.93 -18.63
CA ARG A 74 -15.83 31.10 -19.14
C ARG A 74 -14.98 32.36 -19.23
N GLU A 75 -14.14 32.60 -18.23
CA GLU A 75 -13.42 33.87 -18.05
C GLU A 75 -11.93 33.70 -18.36
N ASN A 76 -11.32 32.60 -17.93
CA ASN A 76 -9.87 32.36 -18.05
C ASN A 76 -9.51 31.29 -19.09
N ARG A 77 -10.39 31.08 -20.07
CA ARG A 77 -10.19 30.04 -21.09
C ARG A 77 -9.01 30.41 -22.00
N PRO A 78 -8.06 29.48 -22.25
CA PRO A 78 -6.99 29.75 -23.20
C PRO A 78 -7.49 30.00 -24.62
N THR A 79 -6.97 31.04 -25.28
CA THR A 79 -7.46 31.56 -26.56
C THR A 79 -7.42 30.52 -27.70
N ASN A 80 -6.41 29.63 -27.68
CA ASN A 80 -6.20 28.62 -28.71
C ASN A 80 -6.84 27.26 -28.40
N MET A 81 -7.66 27.19 -27.34
CA MET A 81 -8.30 25.93 -26.96
C MET A 81 -9.55 25.65 -27.82
N PRO A 82 -9.66 24.47 -28.45
CA PRO A 82 -10.82 24.13 -29.29
C PRO A 82 -12.13 24.27 -28.52
N SER A 83 -13.18 24.82 -29.14
CA SER A 83 -14.43 25.16 -28.45
C SER A 83 -15.19 23.98 -27.85
N ASP A 84 -14.89 22.75 -28.29
CA ASP A 84 -15.46 21.51 -27.78
C ASP A 84 -14.68 20.95 -26.58
N ILE A 85 -13.71 21.66 -26.03
CA ILE A 85 -12.88 21.18 -24.90
C ILE A 85 -13.26 21.91 -23.61
N VAL A 86 -13.32 21.19 -22.49
CA VAL A 86 -13.55 21.75 -21.14
C VAL A 86 -12.38 21.38 -20.26
N CYS A 87 -11.75 22.38 -19.64
CA CYS A 87 -10.71 22.14 -18.65
C CYS A 87 -11.33 21.76 -17.31
N ILE A 88 -10.83 20.70 -16.70
CA ILE A 88 -11.29 20.19 -15.41
C ILE A 88 -10.20 20.25 -14.34
N GLY A 89 -8.97 20.58 -14.70
CA GLY A 89 -7.86 20.71 -13.77
C GLY A 89 -6.58 21.22 -14.44
N GLU A 90 -5.54 21.36 -13.65
CA GLU A 90 -4.26 21.92 -14.05
C GLU A 90 -3.11 21.19 -13.35
N ASN A 91 -2.01 21.01 -14.07
CA ASN A 91 -0.74 20.52 -13.54
C ASN A 91 0.11 21.69 -13.03
N ILE A 92 1.04 21.44 -12.09
CA ILE A 92 2.01 22.45 -11.61
C ILE A 92 2.78 23.17 -12.73
N ASN A 93 2.95 22.53 -13.89
CA ASN A 93 3.65 23.09 -15.04
C ASN A 93 2.75 23.98 -15.95
N GLY A 94 1.46 24.10 -15.64
CA GLY A 94 0.47 24.87 -16.38
C GLY A 94 -0.33 24.08 -17.42
N ASP A 95 -0.04 22.80 -17.63
CA ASP A 95 -0.81 21.93 -18.54
C ASP A 95 -2.24 21.75 -18.00
N LYS A 96 -3.22 21.72 -18.92
CA LYS A 96 -4.64 21.61 -18.57
C LYS A 96 -5.13 20.19 -18.79
N LEU A 97 -5.82 19.65 -17.80
CA LEU A 97 -6.55 18.39 -17.89
C LEU A 97 -7.94 18.68 -18.45
N CYS A 98 -8.40 17.92 -19.44
CA CYS A 98 -9.61 18.28 -20.17
C CYS A 98 -10.50 17.10 -20.55
N TYR A 99 -11.80 17.39 -20.67
CA TYR A 99 -12.78 16.57 -21.39
C TYR A 99 -13.14 17.20 -22.73
N ARG A 100 -13.64 16.37 -23.66
CA ARG A 100 -14.27 16.82 -24.90
C ARG A 100 -15.80 16.76 -24.79
N ILE A 101 -16.50 17.78 -25.27
CA ILE A 101 -17.96 17.85 -25.34
C ILE A 101 -18.45 17.32 -26.69
N ARG A 102 -19.45 16.43 -26.67
CA ARG A 102 -20.27 16.09 -27.84
C ARG A 102 -21.75 16.14 -27.47
N LYS A 103 -22.55 16.89 -28.24
CA LYS A 103 -24.01 17.02 -28.04
C LYS A 103 -24.40 17.36 -26.58
N ARG A 104 -23.61 18.22 -25.92
CA ARG A 104 -23.75 18.62 -24.50
C ARG A 104 -23.36 17.56 -23.46
N PHE A 105 -22.75 16.45 -23.86
CA PHE A 105 -22.16 15.48 -22.94
C PHE A 105 -20.65 15.62 -22.97
N MET A 106 -20.02 15.74 -21.80
CA MET A 106 -18.59 15.51 -21.70
C MET A 106 -18.32 14.02 -21.89
N GLN A 107 -17.45 13.69 -22.83
CA GLN A 107 -16.97 12.33 -23.03
C GLN A 107 -15.98 12.00 -21.93
N GLU A 108 -16.00 10.76 -21.44
CA GLU A 108 -15.15 10.31 -20.31
C GLU A 108 -13.65 10.23 -20.68
N LEU A 109 -13.33 10.34 -21.97
CA LEU A 109 -11.97 10.35 -22.48
C LEU A 109 -11.21 11.59 -22.00
N ILE A 110 -10.03 11.36 -21.42
CA ILE A 110 -9.17 12.39 -20.84
C ILE A 110 -8.16 12.89 -21.87
N PHE A 111 -8.01 14.21 -21.94
CA PHE A 111 -7.04 14.90 -22.79
C PHE A 111 -6.17 15.85 -21.98
N ILE A 112 -4.97 16.13 -22.49
CA ILE A 112 -4.11 17.20 -21.97
C ILE A 112 -4.01 18.30 -23.02
N TRP A 113 -4.06 19.55 -22.60
CA TRP A 113 -3.81 20.70 -23.45
C TRP A 113 -2.67 21.56 -22.88
N SER A 114 -1.77 22.01 -23.74
CA SER A 114 -0.73 22.98 -23.39
C SER A 114 -0.62 24.06 -24.47
N ASP A 115 -0.12 25.24 -24.11
CA ASP A 115 0.18 26.32 -25.07
C ASP A 115 1.23 25.90 -26.13
N LYS A 116 2.12 24.97 -25.77
CA LYS A 116 3.25 24.55 -26.61
C LYS A 116 2.83 23.54 -27.67
N THR A 117 1.99 22.58 -27.29
CA THR A 117 1.66 21.41 -28.13
C THR A 117 0.20 21.36 -28.56
N GLY A 118 -0.64 22.26 -28.04
CA GLY A 118 -2.08 22.19 -28.22
C GLY A 118 -2.70 20.98 -27.52
N LEU A 119 -3.84 20.52 -28.04
CA LEU A 119 -4.56 19.36 -27.51
C LEU A 119 -3.84 18.06 -27.89
N SER A 120 -3.60 17.20 -26.90
CA SER A 120 -3.03 15.87 -27.11
C SER A 120 -4.02 14.89 -27.75
N ASP A 121 -3.51 13.73 -28.19
CA ASP A 121 -4.33 12.54 -28.32
C ASP A 121 -4.92 12.12 -26.95
N CYS A 122 -5.90 11.21 -26.99
CA CYS A 122 -6.51 10.65 -25.78
C CYS A 122 -5.43 10.07 -24.86
N LYS A 123 -5.42 10.53 -23.60
CA LYS A 123 -4.47 10.08 -22.58
C LYS A 123 -5.02 8.89 -21.81
N ALA A 124 -6.24 8.98 -21.30
CA ALA A 124 -6.87 7.90 -20.55
C ALA A 124 -8.33 7.74 -20.96
N SER A 125 -8.86 6.55 -20.74
CA SER A 125 -10.26 6.22 -21.00
C SER A 125 -11.20 6.72 -19.90
N THR A 126 -10.66 6.92 -18.69
CA THR A 126 -11.37 7.37 -17.49
C THR A 126 -10.50 8.30 -16.63
N LEU A 127 -11.13 9.05 -15.73
CA LEU A 127 -10.43 9.88 -14.75
C LEU A 127 -9.68 9.01 -13.72
N THR A 128 -10.24 7.87 -13.33
CA THR A 128 -9.60 6.91 -12.43
C THR A 128 -8.27 6.42 -12.99
N GLU A 129 -8.26 5.99 -14.25
CA GLU A 129 -7.05 5.52 -14.94
C GLU A 129 -5.99 6.62 -14.98
N PHE A 130 -6.41 7.85 -15.28
CA PHE A 130 -5.51 9.00 -15.28
C PHE A 130 -4.90 9.25 -13.89
N ILE A 131 -5.71 9.23 -12.82
CA ILE A 131 -5.21 9.43 -11.45
C ILE A 131 -4.22 8.33 -11.08
N ASP A 132 -4.49 7.06 -11.42
CA ASP A 132 -3.60 5.93 -11.12
C ASP A 132 -2.21 6.09 -11.74
N TRP A 133 -2.12 6.64 -12.94
CA TRP A 133 -0.83 6.83 -13.62
C TRP A 133 0.00 7.97 -13.04
N TYR A 134 -0.63 8.99 -12.48
CA TYR A 134 0.05 10.23 -12.07
C TYR A 134 0.21 10.38 -10.56
N VAL A 135 -0.39 9.50 -9.76
CA VAL A 135 -0.08 9.40 -8.34
C VAL A 135 1.17 8.53 -8.17
N PRO A 136 2.22 9.02 -7.50
CA PRO A 136 3.39 8.20 -7.18
C PRO A 136 2.94 6.96 -6.41
N LYS A 137 3.14 5.78 -6.98
CA LYS A 137 2.91 4.53 -6.28
C LYS A 137 3.92 4.46 -5.14
N VAL A 138 3.44 4.26 -3.92
CA VAL A 138 4.33 3.96 -2.79
C VAL A 138 5.14 2.74 -3.23
N SER A 139 6.46 2.84 -3.12
CA SER A 139 7.34 1.80 -3.64
C SER A 139 7.05 0.48 -2.89
N ASN A 140 6.52 -0.54 -3.58
CA ASN A 140 6.42 -1.94 -3.12
C ASN A 140 7.80 -2.60 -2.89
N LYS A 141 8.83 -1.81 -2.58
CA LYS A 141 10.14 -2.35 -2.21
C LYS A 141 10.03 -2.83 -0.77
N PRO A 142 10.54 -4.03 -0.47
CA PRO A 142 10.65 -4.51 0.90
C PRO A 142 11.33 -3.46 1.78
N LYS A 143 10.67 -3.11 2.89
CA LYS A 143 11.22 -2.24 3.92
C LYS A 143 12.03 -3.10 4.89
N THR A 144 13.33 -2.87 4.97
CA THR A 144 14.18 -3.56 5.97
C THR A 144 13.75 -3.17 7.38
N VAL A 145 13.47 -4.17 8.21
CA VAL A 145 13.03 -3.99 9.61
C VAL A 145 14.10 -4.38 10.64
N GLY A 146 15.19 -5.00 10.20
CA GLY A 146 16.33 -5.29 11.07
C GLY A 146 17.18 -6.46 10.59
N THR A 147 18.08 -6.89 11.47
CA THR A 147 18.93 -8.06 11.23
C THR A 147 19.00 -8.92 12.49
N PHE A 148 19.05 -10.24 12.32
CA PHE A 148 19.22 -11.22 13.40
C PHE A 148 20.28 -12.26 13.01
N THR A 149 20.67 -13.13 13.94
CA THR A 149 21.67 -14.17 13.71
C THR A 149 21.03 -15.55 13.78
N VAL A 150 21.43 -16.44 12.88
CA VAL A 150 21.10 -17.87 12.91
C VAL A 150 22.37 -18.65 13.25
N GLU A 151 22.30 -19.45 14.32
CA GLU A 151 23.40 -20.25 14.85
C GLU A 151 23.10 -21.77 14.87
N SER A 152 21.83 -22.17 14.92
CA SER A 152 21.50 -23.61 14.97
C SER A 152 21.62 -24.33 13.62
N GLY A 153 21.68 -23.58 12.52
CA GLY A 153 21.57 -24.13 11.17
C GLY A 153 20.16 -24.63 10.83
N LYS A 154 19.16 -24.24 11.63
CA LYS A 154 17.74 -24.52 11.43
C LYS A 154 16.90 -23.26 11.64
N LEU A 155 15.80 -23.17 10.91
CA LEU A 155 14.78 -22.14 11.11
C LEU A 155 13.44 -22.82 11.37
N ILE A 156 12.62 -22.21 12.21
CA ILE A 156 11.19 -22.50 12.35
C ILE A 156 10.39 -21.34 11.75
N VAL A 157 9.37 -21.68 10.97
CA VAL A 157 8.39 -20.75 10.41
C VAL A 157 7.04 -21.08 11.03
N THR A 158 6.48 -20.14 11.81
CA THR A 158 5.34 -20.40 12.70
C THR A 158 4.66 -19.11 13.15
N ASP A 159 3.44 -19.24 13.66
CA ASP A 159 2.86 -18.29 14.62
C ASP A 159 3.63 -18.36 15.96
N PRO A 160 4.04 -17.22 16.55
CA PRO A 160 4.71 -17.20 17.85
C PRO A 160 3.81 -17.62 19.03
N CYS A 161 2.49 -17.79 18.85
CA CYS A 161 1.59 -18.29 19.89
C CYS A 161 1.66 -19.81 20.07
N TYR A 162 2.23 -20.54 19.09
CA TYR A 162 2.38 -21.98 19.15
C TYR A 162 3.66 -22.41 19.87
N LEU A 163 3.60 -23.58 20.51
CA LEU A 163 4.76 -24.31 21.00
C LEU A 163 5.35 -25.19 19.87
N GLU A 164 6.59 -25.65 20.02
CA GLU A 164 7.33 -26.39 18.97
C GLU A 164 6.71 -27.75 18.56
N ASP A 165 5.69 -28.25 19.26
CA ASP A 165 5.07 -29.57 19.04
C ASP A 165 3.85 -29.55 18.08
N GLU A 166 3.46 -28.39 17.56
CA GLU A 166 2.38 -28.22 16.57
C GLU A 166 2.86 -28.52 15.15
N GLU A 167 3.37 -29.73 14.91
CA GLU A 167 4.05 -30.09 13.67
C GLU A 167 3.23 -29.76 12.42
N ASP A 168 1.91 -29.93 12.42
CA ASP A 168 1.05 -29.72 11.24
C ASP A 168 0.93 -28.23 10.84
N LEU A 169 1.13 -27.30 11.78
CA LEU A 169 0.96 -25.86 11.58
C LEU A 169 2.29 -25.12 11.37
N GLN A 170 3.40 -25.83 11.47
CA GLN A 170 4.75 -25.24 11.47
C GLN A 170 5.63 -25.85 10.39
N ILE A 171 6.64 -25.09 9.95
CA ILE A 171 7.67 -25.59 9.04
C ILE A 171 9.03 -25.46 9.68
N ILE A 172 9.73 -26.59 9.84
CA ILE A 172 11.12 -26.63 10.26
C ILE A 172 12.02 -26.78 9.03
N LEU A 173 12.83 -25.77 8.77
CA LEU A 173 13.81 -25.77 7.69
C LEU A 173 15.17 -26.22 8.23
N SER A 174 15.75 -27.23 7.60
CA SER A 174 17.09 -27.73 7.90
C SER A 174 18.11 -27.26 6.85
N ASN A 175 19.41 -27.41 7.15
CA ASN A 175 20.51 -26.97 6.30
C ASN A 175 20.44 -25.46 6.01
N VAL A 176 20.12 -24.67 7.04
CA VAL A 176 20.09 -23.21 6.96
C VAL A 176 21.48 -22.64 7.14
N LYS A 177 21.81 -21.62 6.34
CA LYS A 177 23.11 -20.96 6.44
C LYS A 177 23.24 -20.18 7.74
N ASN A 178 24.20 -20.57 8.57
CA ASN A 178 24.56 -19.83 9.79
C ASN A 178 25.13 -18.44 9.48
N GLY A 179 24.83 -17.48 10.36
CA GLY A 179 25.37 -16.12 10.34
C GLY A 179 24.28 -15.07 10.39
N LYS A 180 24.57 -13.88 9.85
CA LYS A 180 23.69 -12.72 9.91
C LYS A 180 22.64 -12.73 8.80
N TRP A 181 21.38 -12.55 9.18
CA TRP A 181 20.21 -12.48 8.31
C TRP A 181 19.57 -11.10 8.39
N THR A 182 18.98 -10.65 7.28
CA THR A 182 18.23 -9.40 7.17
C THR A 182 16.75 -9.71 7.01
N ALA A 183 15.91 -9.01 7.76
CA ALA A 183 14.45 -9.10 7.69
C ALA A 183 13.88 -7.89 6.95
N SER A 184 12.86 -8.11 6.13
CA SER A 184 12.15 -7.07 5.39
C SER A 184 10.67 -7.41 5.25
N ILE A 185 9.83 -6.38 5.23
CA ILE A 185 8.38 -6.50 5.11
C ILE A 185 7.93 -5.79 3.82
N ASN A 186 7.05 -6.43 3.08
CA ASN A 186 6.33 -5.80 1.96
C ASN A 186 4.94 -5.38 2.42
N TYR A 187 4.46 -4.27 1.88
CA TYR A 187 3.12 -3.75 2.12
C TYR A 187 2.44 -3.49 0.77
N ASN A 188 1.11 -3.62 0.76
CA ASN A 188 0.30 -3.21 -0.38
C ASN A 188 0.08 -1.67 -0.38
N ASP A 189 -0.68 -1.19 -1.38
CA ASP A 189 -1.02 0.23 -1.53
C ASP A 189 -1.81 0.82 -0.33
N GLU A 190 -2.40 -0.03 0.52
CA GLU A 190 -3.17 0.35 1.71
C GLU A 190 -2.34 0.20 3.00
N GLU A 191 -1.02 0.05 2.88
CA GLU A 191 -0.09 -0.16 4.01
C GLU A 191 -0.41 -1.42 4.84
N VAL A 192 -1.05 -2.43 4.23
CA VAL A 192 -1.27 -3.74 4.84
C VAL A 192 -0.10 -4.65 4.50
N VAL A 193 0.41 -5.41 5.48
CA VAL A 193 1.51 -6.37 5.29
C VAL A 193 1.11 -7.45 4.27
N GLU A 194 1.91 -7.63 3.22
CA GLU A 194 1.72 -8.67 2.20
C GLU A 194 2.67 -9.86 2.37
N SER A 195 3.87 -9.63 2.92
CA SER A 195 4.84 -10.71 3.13
C SER A 195 5.92 -10.33 4.13
N LEU A 196 6.37 -11.32 4.91
CA LEU A 196 7.61 -11.29 5.68
C LEU A 196 8.71 -12.03 4.92
N LEU A 197 9.85 -11.36 4.70
CA LEU A 197 11.01 -11.91 4.00
C LEU A 197 12.25 -11.83 4.88
N VAL A 198 12.95 -12.96 5.06
CA VAL A 198 14.30 -12.99 5.64
C VAL A 198 15.29 -13.58 4.65
N PHE A 199 16.52 -13.05 4.61
CA PHE A 199 17.57 -13.56 3.74
C PHE A 199 18.96 -13.40 4.36
N TYR A 200 19.87 -14.29 3.98
CA TYR A 200 21.25 -14.29 4.47
C TYR A 200 22.04 -13.09 3.91
N GLY A 201 22.74 -12.35 4.77
CA GLY A 201 23.54 -11.19 4.41
C GLY A 201 22.72 -9.92 4.14
N GLU A 202 23.30 -8.96 3.43
CA GLU A 202 22.70 -7.63 3.19
C GLU A 202 21.84 -7.54 1.92
N LYS A 203 21.93 -8.53 1.03
CA LYS A 203 21.17 -8.56 -0.22
C LYS A 203 20.64 -9.96 -0.48
N ILE A 204 19.43 -10.02 -1.03
CA ILE A 204 18.81 -11.26 -1.50
C ILE A 204 19.70 -11.87 -2.57
N SER A 205 20.04 -13.15 -2.42
CA SER A 205 20.79 -13.91 -3.42
C SER A 205 20.03 -14.01 -4.74
N SER A 206 20.72 -14.20 -5.86
CA SER A 206 20.06 -14.56 -7.13
C SER A 206 19.54 -16.01 -7.07
N GLY A 207 18.57 -16.35 -7.93
CA GLY A 207 17.96 -17.69 -7.98
C GLY A 207 16.44 -17.68 -7.81
N LYS A 208 15.84 -18.86 -7.90
CA LYS A 208 14.38 -19.06 -7.81
C LYS A 208 13.93 -19.25 -6.37
N TRP A 209 12.68 -18.88 -6.10
CA TRP A 209 11.94 -19.27 -4.91
C TRP A 209 11.26 -20.62 -5.15
N HIS A 210 11.18 -21.44 -4.12
CA HIS A 210 10.55 -22.75 -4.12
C HIS A 210 9.46 -22.76 -3.06
N GLU A 211 8.26 -23.22 -3.39
CA GLU A 211 7.19 -23.43 -2.41
C GLU A 211 7.56 -24.58 -1.48
N CYS A 212 7.22 -24.44 -0.19
CA CYS A 212 7.25 -25.55 0.76
C CYS A 212 6.11 -26.53 0.47
N ASP A 213 6.25 -27.77 0.96
CA ASP A 213 5.24 -28.82 0.72
C ASP A 213 3.92 -28.59 1.47
N LYS A 214 3.89 -27.63 2.40
CA LYS A 214 2.72 -27.27 3.19
C LYS A 214 2.76 -25.79 3.61
N PRO A 215 1.60 -25.18 3.88
CA PRO A 215 1.50 -23.86 4.53
C PRO A 215 1.77 -23.93 6.04
N ILE A 216 1.86 -22.76 6.68
CA ILE A 216 1.83 -22.60 8.14
C ILE A 216 0.46 -22.16 8.62
N GLY A 217 0.09 -22.49 9.86
CA GLY A 217 -1.07 -21.93 10.55
C GLY A 217 -0.72 -20.61 11.26
N VAL A 218 -1.71 -19.73 11.38
CA VAL A 218 -1.65 -18.47 12.12
C VAL A 218 -2.97 -18.27 12.85
N ASP A 219 -2.92 -18.08 14.16
CA ASP A 219 -4.05 -17.91 15.09
C ASP A 219 -3.90 -16.67 16.02
N SER A 220 -2.81 -15.91 15.90
CA SER A 220 -2.58 -14.66 16.62
C SER A 220 -2.51 -13.44 15.68
N ALA A 221 -2.90 -13.62 14.42
CA ALA A 221 -2.64 -12.70 13.30
C ALA A 221 -1.16 -12.35 13.08
N GLN A 222 -0.22 -13.12 13.65
CA GLN A 222 1.22 -12.92 13.54
C GLN A 222 1.90 -14.17 12.97
N ALA A 223 2.93 -13.97 12.17
CA ALA A 223 3.81 -15.07 11.77
C ALA A 223 5.26 -14.61 11.74
N GLY A 224 6.16 -15.53 12.02
CA GLY A 224 7.57 -15.24 12.09
C GLY A 224 8.47 -16.37 11.60
N ILE A 225 9.74 -16.02 11.48
CA ILE A 225 10.82 -16.88 11.04
C ILE A 225 11.94 -16.74 12.08
N PHE A 226 12.22 -17.82 12.80
CA PHE A 226 13.09 -17.80 13.98
C PHE A 226 14.16 -18.88 13.89
N ASP A 227 15.31 -18.67 14.51
CA ASP A 227 16.26 -19.73 14.80
C ASP A 227 15.60 -20.72 15.76
N LEU A 228 15.54 -22.00 15.35
CA LEU A 228 14.86 -23.05 16.10
C LEU A 228 15.42 -23.19 17.53
N ALA A 229 16.71 -22.96 17.77
CA ALA A 229 17.28 -23.14 19.11
C ALA A 229 16.94 -22.01 20.09
N VAL A 230 16.33 -20.92 19.62
CA VAL A 230 16.05 -19.71 20.40
C VAL A 230 14.55 -19.41 20.47
N PHE A 231 13.76 -19.93 19.53
CA PHE A 231 12.31 -19.74 19.50
C PHE A 231 11.67 -20.11 20.84
N GLY A 232 10.77 -19.25 21.36
CA GLY A 232 10.08 -19.46 22.62
C GLY A 232 10.95 -19.33 23.88
N ASN A 233 12.23 -18.98 23.78
CA ASN A 233 13.12 -18.88 24.94
C ASN A 233 13.10 -17.47 25.57
N ASP A 234 12.44 -17.33 26.71
CA ASP A 234 12.33 -16.06 27.45
C ASP A 234 13.68 -15.45 27.85
N ASP A 235 14.68 -16.28 28.13
CA ASP A 235 16.03 -15.82 28.52
C ASP A 235 16.77 -15.13 27.35
N ALA A 236 16.35 -15.40 26.11
CA ALA A 236 16.88 -14.71 24.94
C ALA A 236 16.45 -13.23 24.90
N ILE A 237 15.31 -12.89 25.53
CA ILE A 237 14.81 -11.53 25.64
C ILE A 237 15.54 -10.80 26.77
N ASN A 238 16.65 -10.16 26.42
CA ASN A 238 17.51 -9.44 27.37
C ASN A 238 17.15 -7.95 27.56
N TYR A 239 15.96 -7.54 27.10
CA TYR A 239 15.41 -6.20 27.26
C TYR A 239 14.05 -6.25 27.97
N GLU A 240 13.60 -5.10 28.44
CA GLU A 240 12.25 -4.93 29.01
C GLU A 240 11.23 -4.87 27.86
N VAL A 241 10.26 -5.78 27.88
CA VAL A 241 9.13 -5.74 26.96
C VAL A 241 8.19 -4.61 27.36
N LYS A 242 7.62 -3.91 26.37
CA LYS A 242 6.62 -2.87 26.61
C LYS A 242 5.30 -3.47 27.07
N ASN A 243 4.99 -4.68 26.57
CA ASN A 243 3.76 -5.40 26.84
C ASN A 243 2.52 -4.55 26.54
N ILE A 244 2.42 -4.09 25.28
CA ILE A 244 1.38 -3.15 24.83
C ILE A 244 -0.04 -3.69 25.09
N ASN A 245 -0.20 -5.01 25.16
CA ASN A 245 -1.47 -5.70 25.33
C ASN A 245 -1.77 -6.08 26.78
N ASP A 246 -0.97 -5.64 27.76
CA ASP A 246 -1.13 -5.93 29.19
C ASP A 246 -1.26 -7.44 29.48
N ILE A 247 -0.47 -8.27 28.79
CA ILE A 247 -0.47 -9.73 28.94
C ILE A 247 0.23 -10.12 30.25
N GLU A 248 -0.37 -11.00 31.05
CA GLU A 248 0.28 -11.56 32.23
C GLU A 248 1.42 -12.48 31.80
N ILE A 249 2.65 -12.24 32.30
CA ILE A 249 3.85 -13.01 31.94
C ILE A 249 4.17 -13.98 33.09
N ASP A 250 3.38 -15.04 33.20
CA ASP A 250 3.42 -16.03 34.28
C ASP A 250 3.79 -17.45 33.82
N GLU A 251 3.75 -17.72 32.51
CA GLU A 251 4.16 -18.97 31.89
C GLU A 251 5.43 -18.84 31.05
N VAL A 252 6.16 -19.95 30.90
CA VAL A 252 7.37 -20.04 30.08
C VAL A 252 7.02 -19.80 28.61
N GLY A 253 7.81 -18.95 27.94
CA GLY A 253 7.65 -18.58 26.54
C GLY A 253 6.79 -17.33 26.34
N LEU A 254 6.03 -16.90 27.37
CA LEU A 254 5.17 -15.72 27.26
C LEU A 254 5.97 -14.44 27.10
N LYS A 255 7.17 -14.33 27.70
CA LYS A 255 7.99 -13.13 27.51
C LYS A 255 8.47 -13.02 26.06
N TYR A 256 8.84 -14.14 25.44
CA TYR A 256 9.19 -14.21 24.02
C TYR A 256 8.00 -13.85 23.12
N TYR A 257 6.81 -14.41 23.42
CA TYR A 257 5.58 -14.08 22.72
C TYR A 257 5.21 -12.59 22.83
N VAL A 258 5.25 -12.02 24.04
CA VAL A 258 4.99 -10.59 24.27
C VAL A 258 6.01 -9.72 23.53
N ALA A 259 7.27 -10.12 23.46
CA ALA A 259 8.27 -9.43 22.65
C ALA A 259 7.90 -9.42 21.16
N CYS A 260 7.30 -10.50 20.64
CA CYS A 260 6.77 -10.54 19.28
C CYS A 260 5.56 -9.60 19.12
N CYS A 261 4.60 -9.64 20.05
CA CYS A 261 3.44 -8.74 20.07
C CYS A 261 3.86 -7.26 20.04
N ASP A 262 4.88 -6.88 20.82
CA ASP A 262 5.41 -5.52 20.84
C ASP A 262 6.03 -5.09 19.50
N MET A 263 6.64 -6.02 18.75
CA MET A 263 7.19 -5.73 17.42
C MET A 263 6.09 -5.47 16.41
N VAL A 264 5.05 -6.31 16.40
CA VAL A 264 3.95 -6.19 15.44
C VAL A 264 3.00 -5.03 15.73
N ALA A 265 2.94 -4.56 16.98
CA ALA A 265 2.19 -3.37 17.38
C ALA A 265 2.87 -2.04 17.00
N SER A 266 4.07 -2.08 16.43
CA SER A 266 4.76 -0.87 15.94
C SER A 266 4.19 -0.37 14.61
N ASP A 267 4.50 0.88 14.22
CA ASP A 267 4.16 1.43 12.89
C ASP A 267 4.76 0.61 11.72
N ALA A 268 5.77 -0.23 11.99
CA ALA A 268 6.33 -1.13 10.99
C ALA A 268 5.54 -2.44 10.87
N GLN A 269 4.55 -2.69 11.74
CA GLN A 269 3.73 -3.91 11.76
C GLN A 269 4.56 -5.21 11.85
N GLY A 270 5.77 -5.11 12.39
CA GLY A 270 6.71 -6.20 12.51
C GLY A 270 8.13 -5.70 12.79
N GLY A 271 9.04 -6.63 13.02
CA GLY A 271 10.38 -6.33 13.47
C GLY A 271 11.25 -7.56 13.66
N VAL A 272 12.42 -7.34 14.27
CA VAL A 272 13.32 -8.41 14.68
C VAL A 272 13.26 -8.61 16.19
N VAL A 273 13.28 -9.87 16.60
CA VAL A 273 13.49 -10.31 17.98
C VAL A 273 14.83 -11.05 18.05
N PRO A 274 15.37 -11.36 19.25
CA PRO A 274 16.55 -12.19 19.36
C PRO A 274 16.43 -13.46 18.53
N SER A 275 17.34 -13.58 17.56
CA SER A 275 17.43 -14.69 16.60
C SER A 275 16.17 -14.96 15.77
N GLY A 276 15.37 -13.94 15.46
CA GLY A 276 14.28 -14.08 14.50
C GLY A 276 13.64 -12.78 14.03
N ALA A 277 12.59 -12.92 13.22
CA ALA A 277 11.78 -11.82 12.73
C ALA A 277 10.30 -12.21 12.73
N VAL A 278 9.43 -11.24 12.97
CA VAL A 278 7.98 -11.43 13.06
C VAL A 278 7.25 -10.26 12.40
N SER A 279 6.08 -10.51 11.83
CA SER A 279 5.16 -9.47 11.36
C SER A 279 3.71 -9.84 11.62
N MET A 280 2.84 -8.83 11.58
CA MET A 280 1.42 -9.05 11.32
C MET A 280 1.25 -9.78 9.99
N SER A 281 0.23 -10.62 9.87
CA SER A 281 -0.19 -11.16 8.57
C SER A 281 -0.86 -10.08 7.71
N GLY A 282 -1.52 -9.09 8.32
CA GLY A 282 -2.30 -8.07 7.62
C GLY A 282 -3.71 -8.53 7.21
N TYR A 283 -3.95 -9.84 7.17
CA TYR A 283 -5.22 -10.46 6.77
C TYR A 283 -5.91 -11.23 7.91
N GLY A 284 -5.22 -11.37 9.06
CA GLY A 284 -5.72 -12.08 10.24
C GLY A 284 -5.23 -13.53 10.31
N ASP A 285 -6.04 -14.36 10.96
CA ASP A 285 -5.78 -15.79 11.14
C ASP A 285 -6.01 -16.58 9.84
N GLY A 286 -5.30 -17.69 9.65
CA GLY A 286 -5.42 -18.49 8.43
C GLY A 286 -4.22 -19.38 8.13
N MET A 287 -4.20 -19.94 6.92
CA MET A 287 -3.10 -20.74 6.40
C MET A 287 -2.31 -19.95 5.36
N TYR A 288 -0.99 -19.87 5.53
CA TYR A 288 -0.15 -19.02 4.69
C TYR A 288 0.99 -19.78 4.02
N GLU A 289 1.26 -19.44 2.76
CA GLU A 289 2.27 -20.10 1.94
C GLU A 289 3.69 -19.65 2.32
N VAL A 290 4.62 -20.60 2.34
CA VAL A 290 6.03 -20.34 2.64
C VAL A 290 6.88 -20.70 1.43
N LYS A 291 7.75 -19.76 1.04
CA LYS A 291 8.71 -19.93 -0.05
C LYS A 291 10.13 -19.89 0.48
N VAL A 292 10.97 -20.78 -0.03
CA VAL A 292 12.36 -20.94 0.38
C VAL A 292 13.30 -20.73 -0.81
N LYS A 293 14.48 -20.20 -0.53
CA LYS A 293 15.54 -19.97 -1.50
C LYS A 293 16.82 -20.68 -1.08
N TYR A 294 17.43 -21.38 -2.02
CA TYR A 294 18.65 -22.14 -1.81
C TYR A 294 19.83 -21.52 -2.57
N ASN A 295 21.03 -21.65 -2.01
CA ASN A 295 22.27 -21.35 -2.72
C ASN A 295 22.79 -22.57 -3.52
N LEU A 296 23.94 -22.43 -4.18
CA LEU A 296 24.56 -23.51 -4.97
C LEU A 296 24.94 -24.74 -4.14
N SER A 297 25.19 -24.56 -2.84
CA SER A 297 25.48 -25.64 -1.88
C SER A 297 24.21 -26.26 -1.29
N LYS A 298 23.02 -25.88 -1.79
CA LYS A 298 21.71 -26.28 -1.27
C LYS A 298 21.44 -25.86 0.18
N GLU A 299 22.17 -24.88 0.70
CA GLU A 299 21.84 -24.26 1.98
C GLU A 299 20.66 -23.30 1.80
N VAL A 300 19.75 -23.24 2.78
CA VAL A 300 18.69 -22.23 2.82
C VAL A 300 19.33 -20.86 3.09
N VAL A 301 19.05 -19.89 2.21
CA VAL A 301 19.57 -18.52 2.25
C VAL A 301 18.48 -17.45 2.12
N GLY A 302 17.22 -17.86 2.02
CA GLY A 302 16.07 -16.98 2.03
C GLY A 302 14.79 -17.73 2.38
N VAL A 303 13.91 -17.10 3.15
CA VAL A 303 12.60 -17.63 3.54
C VAL A 303 11.60 -16.49 3.48
N LYS A 304 10.42 -16.75 2.92
CA LYS A 304 9.36 -15.76 2.73
C LYS A 304 8.01 -16.36 3.10
N ILE A 305 7.24 -15.67 3.92
CA ILE A 305 5.82 -15.96 4.18
C ILE A 305 5.00 -15.02 3.31
N GLU A 306 4.05 -15.54 2.52
CA GLU A 306 3.12 -14.75 1.73
C GLU A 306 1.76 -14.70 2.42
N PHE A 307 1.29 -13.49 2.75
CA PHE A 307 0.00 -13.26 3.40
C PHE A 307 -1.07 -12.77 2.44
N GLY A 308 -0.68 -11.95 1.45
CA GLY A 308 -1.60 -11.45 0.44
C GLY A 308 -1.89 -12.47 -0.66
N ASP A 309 -3.12 -12.44 -1.18
CA ASP A 309 -3.48 -13.19 -2.37
C ASP A 309 -2.64 -12.68 -3.55
N ASN A 310 -1.69 -13.49 -4.01
CA ASN A 310 -1.16 -13.36 -5.36
C ASN A 310 -2.29 -13.80 -6.32
N GLU A 311 -3.26 -12.92 -6.59
CA GLU A 311 -4.04 -13.01 -7.82
C GLU A 311 -3.06 -12.80 -8.99
N GLY A 312 -2.55 -13.92 -9.53
CA GLY A 312 -1.74 -13.97 -10.75
C GLY A 312 -2.54 -13.70 -12.00
#